data_AF-A0A2X3EW02-F1
#
_entry.id   AF-A0A2X3EW02-F1
#
_cell.length_a   1.000
_cell.length_b   1.000
_cell.length_c   1.000
_cell.angle_alpha   90.00
_cell.angle_beta   90.00
_cell.angle_gamma   90.00
#
_symmetry.space_group_name_H-M   'P 1'
#
loop_
_entity.id
_entity.type
_entity.pdbx_description
1 polymer ?
#
loop_
_entity_poly.entity_id
_entity_poly.type
_entity_poly.pdbx_seq_one_letter_code
_entity_poly.pdbx_strand_id
1 'polypeptide(L)'
;MTLDLWFGDINELTRELDDSLNQQVDAWFLDGFAPAKNPDMWTQDLFSAMARLARPGGTLATFTSAGFVRRGLQEAGFTMRKAKASAASGRC
;
A
#
# COMPACT_ATOMS: atom_id res chain seq x y z
N MET A 1 13.01 18.41 -7.08
CA MET A 1 12.37 17.42 -6.19
C MET A 1 11.04 18.02 -5.77
N THR A 2 9.95 17.28 -5.96
CA THR A 2 8.58 17.72 -5.67
C THR A 2 7.99 16.79 -4.61
N LEU A 3 7.19 17.33 -3.69
CA LEU A 3 6.45 16.57 -2.67
C LEU A 3 4.99 17.02 -2.71
N ASP A 4 4.11 16.10 -3.06
CA ASP A 4 2.66 16.33 -3.09
C ASP A 4 2.03 15.71 -1.83
N LEU A 5 1.37 16.56 -1.03
CA LEU A 5 0.71 16.15 0.22
C LEU A 5 -0.81 16.22 0.04
N TRP A 6 -1.46 15.07 0.21
CA TRP A 6 -2.90 14.93 0.12
C TRP A 6 -3.48 14.77 1.53
N PHE A 7 -4.30 15.72 1.97
CA PHE A 7 -4.90 15.71 3.30
C PHE A 7 -6.34 15.20 3.23
N GLY A 8 -6.61 14.06 3.87
CA GLY A 8 -7.94 13.44 3.89
C GLY A 8 -7.89 11.93 4.13
N ASP A 9 -9.04 11.27 4.05
CA ASP A 9 -9.10 9.80 4.05
C ASP A 9 -8.59 9.26 2.72
N ILE A 10 -7.61 8.37 2.77
CA ILE A 10 -6.99 7.79 1.56
C ILE A 10 -8.00 7.00 0.71
N ASN A 11 -9.01 6.38 1.34
CA ASN A 11 -10.04 5.64 0.63
C ASN A 11 -10.92 6.58 -0.21
N GLU A 12 -11.12 7.82 0.23
CA GLU A 12 -11.86 8.83 -0.51
C GLU A 12 -10.98 9.45 -1.60
N LEU A 13 -9.79 9.92 -1.21
CA LEU A 13 -8.85 10.62 -2.11
C LEU A 13 -8.43 9.77 -3.32
N THR A 14 -8.22 8.46 -3.14
CA THR A 14 -7.82 7.58 -4.25
C THR A 14 -8.85 7.45 -5.38
N ARG A 15 -10.09 7.89 -5.13
CA ARG A 15 -11.16 7.98 -6.14
C ARG A 15 -11.13 9.29 -6.92
N GLU A 16 -10.52 10.32 -6.34
CA GLU A 16 -10.39 11.65 -6.95
C GLU A 16 -9.11 11.81 -7.77
N LEU A 17 -8.13 10.93 -7.56
CA LEU A 17 -6.91 10.88 -8.37
C LEU A 17 -7.25 10.58 -9.83
N ASP A 18 -6.95 11.53 -10.71
CA ASP A 18 -7.29 11.46 -12.12
C ASP A 18 -6.48 10.40 -12.89
N ASP A 19 -6.97 10.04 -14.08
CA ASP A 19 -6.41 8.97 -14.90
C ASP A 19 -4.96 9.23 -15.37
N SER A 20 -4.47 10.47 -15.34
CA SER A 20 -3.08 10.78 -15.69
C SER A 20 -2.08 10.18 -14.70
N LEU A 21 -2.50 9.88 -13.47
CA LEU A 21 -1.69 9.22 -12.45
C LEU A 21 -1.68 7.69 -12.58
N ASN A 22 -2.51 7.12 -13.45
CA ASN A 22 -2.50 5.67 -13.69
C ASN A 22 -1.14 5.23 -14.23
N GLN A 23 -0.61 4.14 -13.67
CA GLN A 23 0.68 3.56 -14.03
C GLN A 23 1.90 4.49 -13.87
N GLN A 24 1.82 5.52 -13.02
CA GLN A 24 2.92 6.44 -12.75
C GLN A 24 3.73 6.10 -11.50
N VAL A 25 3.19 5.28 -10.59
CA VAL A 25 3.87 4.97 -9.32
C VAL A 25 4.87 3.84 -9.50
N ASP A 26 6.16 4.15 -9.38
CA ASP A 26 7.24 3.16 -9.46
C ASP A 26 7.37 2.34 -8.16
N ALA A 27 7.08 2.93 -7.00
CA ALA A 27 7.18 2.28 -5.71
C ALA A 27 6.15 2.81 -4.70
N TRP A 28 5.47 1.90 -4.01
CA TRP A 28 4.56 2.18 -2.92
C TRP A 28 5.19 1.88 -1.56
N PHE A 29 5.08 2.83 -0.64
CA PHE A 29 5.22 2.59 0.80
C PHE A 29 3.82 2.50 1.40
N LEU A 30 3.35 1.29 1.64
CA LEU A 30 2.07 1.05 2.29
C LEU A 30 2.29 1.02 3.80
N ASP A 31 2.18 2.19 4.41
CA ASP A 31 2.45 2.42 5.82
C ASP A 31 1.29 3.13 6.52
N GLY A 32 1.19 2.93 7.83
CA GLY A 32 0.09 3.39 8.68
C GLY A 32 0.07 2.63 10.01
N PHE A 33 -1.00 2.77 10.78
CA PHE A 33 -1.15 1.93 11.97
C PHE A 33 -1.35 0.45 11.58
N ALA A 34 -0.88 -0.45 12.45
CA ALA A 34 -1.09 -1.89 12.27
C ALA A 34 -2.56 -2.19 11.95
N PRO A 35 -2.87 -3.15 11.08
CA PRO A 35 -4.25 -3.38 10.65
C PRO A 35 -5.25 -3.64 11.78
N ALA A 36 -4.80 -4.20 12.91
CA ALA A 36 -5.63 -4.39 14.09
C ALA A 36 -6.00 -3.08 14.82
N LYS A 37 -5.23 -1.99 14.63
CA LYS A 37 -5.44 -0.68 15.25
C LYS A 37 -6.20 0.29 14.36
N ASN A 38 -6.09 0.14 13.04
CA ASN A 38 -6.78 0.99 12.07
C ASN A 38 -7.26 0.15 10.87
N PRO A 39 -8.25 -0.73 11.05
CA PRO A 39 -8.70 -1.64 9.99
C PRO A 39 -9.29 -0.90 8.79
N ASP A 40 -9.89 0.27 9.01
CA ASP A 40 -10.62 1.04 8.00
C ASP A 40 -9.71 1.59 6.88
N MET A 41 -8.40 1.70 7.13
CA MET A 41 -7.43 2.04 6.09
C MET A 41 -7.17 0.86 5.14
N TRP A 42 -7.22 -0.39 5.61
CA TRP A 42 -6.72 -1.56 4.88
C TRP A 42 -7.83 -2.22 4.06
N THR A 43 -8.33 -1.50 3.06
CA THR A 43 -9.48 -1.93 2.24
C THR A 43 -9.07 -2.51 0.88
N GLN A 44 -9.94 -3.31 0.29
CA GLN A 44 -9.74 -3.81 -1.07
C GLN A 44 -9.77 -2.67 -2.11
N ASP A 45 -10.55 -1.62 -1.86
CA ASP A 45 -10.60 -0.43 -2.70
C ASP A 45 -9.24 0.26 -2.77
N LEU A 46 -8.59 0.44 -1.61
CA LEU A 46 -7.25 1.01 -1.54
C LEU A 46 -6.25 0.14 -2.31
N PHE A 47 -6.24 -1.18 -2.09
CA PHE A 47 -5.32 -2.08 -2.78
C PHE A 47 -5.50 -2.04 -4.31
N SER A 48 -6.74 -1.99 -4.77
CA SER A 48 -7.09 -1.90 -6.19
C SER A 48 -6.65 -0.57 -6.80
N ALA A 49 -6.84 0.54 -6.08
CA ALA A 49 -6.35 1.85 -6.50
C ALA A 49 -4.81 1.90 -6.58
N MET A 50 -4.11 1.32 -5.60
CA MET A 50 -2.66 1.22 -5.63
C MET A 50 -2.16 0.44 -6.85
N ALA A 51 -2.82 -0.67 -7.20
CA ALA A 51 -2.48 -1.45 -8.39
C ALA A 51 -2.73 -0.69 -9.69
N ARG A 52 -3.85 0.03 -9.79
CA ARG A 52 -4.19 0.89 -10.94
C ARG A 52 -3.13 1.98 -11.19
N LEU A 53 -2.66 2.59 -10.10
CA LEU A 53 -1.67 3.67 -10.14
C LEU A 53 -0.24 3.17 -10.29
N ALA A 54 0.03 1.90 -9.95
CA ALA A 54 1.35 1.30 -10.08
C ALA A 54 1.75 1.09 -11.55
N ARG A 55 2.98 1.49 -11.89
CA ARG A 55 3.57 1.18 -13.19
C ARG A 55 3.74 -0.34 -13.34
N PRO A 56 3.67 -0.92 -14.55
CA PRO A 56 4.10 -2.30 -14.78
C PRO A 56 5.53 -2.52 -14.27
N GLY A 57 5.72 -3.51 -13.38
CA GLY A 57 7.00 -3.75 -12.70
C GLY A 57 7.26 -2.88 -11.47
N GLY A 58 6.33 -1.99 -11.12
CA GLY A 58 6.35 -1.21 -9.90
C GLY A 58 6.32 -2.09 -8.65
N THR A 59 6.86 -1.56 -7.56
CA THR A 59 7.06 -2.32 -6.31
C THR A 59 6.21 -1.80 -5.17
N LEU A 60 6.00 -2.62 -4.15
CA LEU A 60 5.30 -2.25 -2.93
C LEU A 60 5.97 -2.89 -1.73
N ALA A 61 6.10 -2.13 -0.65
CA ALA A 61 6.55 -2.63 0.65
C ALA A 61 5.60 -2.20 1.76
N THR A 62 5.45 -3.04 2.78
CA THR A 62 4.70 -2.75 4.00
C THR A 62 5.31 -3.48 5.18
N PHE A 63 5.14 -2.94 6.39
CA PHE A 63 5.63 -3.58 7.62
C PHE A 63 4.74 -4.75 8.08
N THR A 64 3.47 -4.75 7.70
CA THR A 64 2.51 -5.76 8.17
C THR A 64 2.59 -7.04 7.35
N SER A 65 2.50 -8.19 8.04
CA SER A 65 2.34 -9.50 7.40
C SER A 65 0.95 -10.10 7.62
N ALA A 66 -0.07 -9.25 7.87
CA ALA A 66 -1.44 -9.69 8.07
C ALA A 66 -1.96 -10.45 6.83
N GLY A 67 -2.59 -11.60 7.07
CA GLY A 67 -3.01 -12.49 5.98
C GLY A 67 -4.01 -11.87 5.01
N PHE A 68 -4.95 -11.06 5.52
CA PHE A 68 -5.94 -10.40 4.66
C PHE A 68 -5.32 -9.30 3.79
N VAL A 69 -4.36 -8.54 4.30
CA VAL A 69 -3.61 -7.54 3.52
C VAL A 69 -2.86 -8.22 2.37
N ARG A 70 -2.16 -9.33 2.66
CA ARG A 70 -1.47 -10.11 1.61
C ARG A 70 -2.46 -10.59 0.53
N ARG A 71 -3.59 -11.16 0.92
CA ARG A 71 -4.60 -11.67 -0.02
C ARG A 71 -5.22 -10.53 -0.83
N GLY A 72 -5.56 -9.41 -0.21
CA GLY A 72 -6.15 -8.27 -0.91
C GLY A 72 -5.19 -7.64 -1.93
N LEU A 73 -3.91 -7.52 -1.58
CA LEU A 73 -2.87 -7.08 -2.53
C LEU A 73 -2.68 -8.07 -3.69
N GLN A 74 -2.76 -9.38 -3.42
CA GLN A 74 -2.72 -10.41 -4.47
C GLN A 74 -3.94 -10.32 -5.39
N GLU A 75 -5.13 -10.14 -4.82
CA GLU A 75 -6.39 -9.96 -5.56
C GLU A 75 -6.37 -8.69 -6.42
N ALA A 76 -5.75 -7.62 -5.94
CA ALA A 76 -5.54 -6.39 -6.71
C ALA A 76 -4.51 -6.54 -7.85
N GLY A 77 -3.74 -7.63 -7.90
CA GLY A 77 -2.79 -7.94 -8.97
C GLY A 77 -1.31 -7.91 -8.58
N PHE A 78 -0.96 -7.64 -7.32
CA PHE A 78 0.44 -7.68 -6.88
C PHE A 78 0.94 -9.10 -6.64
N THR A 79 2.17 -9.40 -7.09
CA THR A 79 2.86 -10.63 -6.73
C THR A 79 3.57 -10.48 -5.38
N MET A 80 2.95 -10.96 -4.31
CA MET A 80 3.45 -10.76 -2.94
C MET A 80 4.47 -11.82 -2.50
N ARG A 81 5.63 -11.35 -2.00
CA ARG A 81 6.66 -12.18 -1.35
C ARG A 81 6.81 -11.77 0.12
N LYS A 82 6.86 -12.74 1.03
CA LYS A 82 7.22 -12.49 2.44
C LYS A 82 8.72 -12.22 2.54
N ALA A 83 9.10 -11.03 2.98
CA ALA A 83 10.47 -10.70 3.34
C ALA A 83 10.73 -11.03 4.82
N LYS A 84 11.99 -11.32 5.16
CA LYS A 84 12.40 -11.46 6.57
C LYS A 84 12.36 -10.06 7.18
N ALA A 85 11.56 -9.87 8.22
CA ALA A 85 11.59 -8.62 8.97
C ALA A 85 13.02 -8.41 9.50
N SER A 86 13.58 -7.21 9.33
CA SER A 86 14.79 -6.83 10.04
C SER A 86 14.47 -6.90 11.53
N ALA A 87 15.13 -7.81 12.24
CA ALA A 87 14.98 -7.90 13.69
C ALA A 87 15.43 -6.55 14.26
N ALA A 88 14.51 -5.79 14.86
CA ALA A 88 14.90 -4.79 15.82
C ALA A 88 15.62 -5.55 16.94
N SER A 89 16.93 -5.40 17.01
CA SER A 89 17.77 -5.92 18.09
C SER A 89 17.35 -5.24 19.41
N GLY A 90 16.26 -5.70 20.00
CA GLY A 90 15.93 -5.46 21.40
C GLY A 90 16.58 -6.56 22.23
N ARG A 91 17.61 -6.20 23.00
CA ARG A 91 18.07 -7.03 24.12
C ARG A 91 16.91 -7.19 25.10
N CYS A 92 16.71 -8.42 25.57
CA CYS A 92 15.96 -8.71 26.80
C CYS A 92 16.55 -7.95 27.99
#